data_AF-A0A519III7-F1
#
_entry.id   AF-A0A519III7-F1
#
_cell.length_a   1.000
_cell.length_b   1.000
_cell.length_c   1.000
_cell.angle_alpha   90.00
_cell.angle_beta   90.00
_cell.angle_gamma   90.00
#
_symmetry.space_group_name_H-M   'P 1'
#
loop_
_entity.id
_entity.type
_entity.pdbx_description
1 polymer ?
#
loop_
_entity_poly.entity_id
_entity_poly.type
_entity_poly.pdbx_seq_one_letter_code
_entity_poly.pdbx_strand_id
1 'polypeptide(L)'
;MQLRQAITFDNGRVEPSDFHPVALIRIADAPQIDAELVSSDHPPTGLREPALPPRAPGSANAIVAATGVRIRKLPIDETQLEK
;
A
#
# COMPACT_ATOMS: atom_id res chain seq x y z
N MET A 1 1.86 -3.45 -1.06
CA MET A 1 1.67 -3.70 0.38
C MET A 1 0.29 -3.33 0.87
N GLN A 2 -0.23 -2.18 0.47
CA GLN A 2 -1.41 -1.56 1.08
C GLN A 2 -2.70 -2.36 0.89
N LEU A 3 -2.87 -3.03 -0.26
CA LEU A 3 -4.14 -3.68 -0.63
C LEU A 3 -4.24 -5.15 -0.17
N ARG A 4 -3.24 -6.00 -0.43
CA ARG A 4 -3.39 -7.46 -0.24
C ARG A 4 -2.32 -8.12 0.63
N GLN A 5 -1.24 -7.41 0.96
CA GLN A 5 -0.12 -8.03 1.68
C GLN A 5 -0.35 -7.93 3.19
N ALA A 6 -0.51 -9.09 3.82
CA ALA A 6 -0.48 -9.25 5.25
C ALA A 6 0.37 -10.48 5.61
N ILE A 7 0.93 -10.46 6.80
CA ILE A 7 1.52 -11.64 7.43
C ILE A 7 0.68 -11.93 8.67
N THR A 8 0.24 -13.18 8.80
CA THR A 8 -0.54 -13.64 9.94
C THR A 8 0.32 -14.50 10.85
N PHE A 9 -0.12 -14.65 12.09
CA PHE A 9 0.54 -15.52 13.07
C PHE A 9 -0.50 -16.50 13.62
N ASP A 10 -0.16 -17.78 13.64
CA ASP A 10 -0.92 -18.82 14.32
C ASP A 10 -0.01 -19.55 15.31
N ASN A 11 -0.45 -19.66 16.57
CA ASN A 11 0.31 -20.29 17.65
C ASN A 11 1.78 -19.82 17.76
N GLY A 12 2.02 -18.53 17.52
CA GLY A 12 3.37 -17.93 17.55
C GLY A 12 4.23 -18.19 16.32
N ARG A 13 3.71 -18.90 15.32
CA ARG A 13 4.37 -19.15 14.04
C ARG A 13 3.81 -18.23 12.96
N VAL A 14 4.67 -17.77 12.07
CA VAL A 14 4.25 -17.06 10.86
C VAL A 14 3.47 -18.02 9.95
N GLU A 15 2.28 -17.59 9.58
CA GLU A 15 1.51 -18.14 8.47
C GLU A 15 1.38 -17.04 7.41
N PRO A 16 1.73 -17.31 6.15
CA PRO A 16 2.00 -18.61 5.54
C PRO A 16 3.47 -19.08 5.60
N SER A 17 3.69 -20.40 5.56
CA SER A 17 5.04 -21.01 5.54
C SER A 17 5.79 -20.94 4.21
N ASP A 18 5.13 -20.47 3.16
CA ASP A 18 5.71 -20.33 1.83
C ASP A 18 5.19 -19.07 1.12
N PHE A 19 5.79 -18.75 -0.03
CA PHE A 19 5.50 -17.52 -0.79
C PHE A 19 4.32 -17.63 -1.76
N HIS A 20 3.80 -18.82 -2.06
CA HIS A 20 2.65 -18.96 -2.97
C HIS A 20 1.41 -18.18 -2.51
N PRO A 21 1.01 -18.23 -1.22
CA PRO A 21 -0.15 -17.47 -0.73
C PRO A 21 0.17 -16.00 -0.45
N VAL A 22 1.44 -15.58 -0.52
CA VAL A 22 1.78 -14.16 -0.35
C VAL A 22 1.33 -13.42 -1.60
N ALA A 23 0.31 -12.57 -1.43
CA ALA A 23 -0.26 -11.75 -2.50
C ALA A 23 0.69 -10.62 -2.94
N LEU A 24 1.78 -10.98 -3.61
CA LEU A 24 2.68 -10.05 -4.27
C LEU A 24 1.96 -9.37 -5.44
N ILE A 25 2.25 -8.08 -5.63
CA ILE A 25 1.72 -7.30 -6.75
C ILE A 25 2.19 -7.89 -8.08
N ARG A 26 1.28 -8.04 -9.05
CA ARG A 26 1.62 -8.46 -10.42
C ARG A 26 1.60 -7.26 -11.36
N ILE A 27 2.11 -7.44 -12.58
CA ILE A 27 2.11 -6.38 -13.61
C ILE A 27 0.68 -5.87 -13.87
N ALA A 28 -0.31 -6.75 -13.87
CA ALA A 28 -1.72 -6.39 -14.06
C ALA A 28 -2.32 -5.56 -12.91
N ASP A 29 -1.74 -5.61 -11.70
CA ASP A 29 -2.20 -4.82 -10.56
C ASP A 29 -1.51 -3.45 -10.48
N ALA A 30 -0.49 -3.19 -11.33
CA ALA A 30 0.27 -1.96 -11.29
C ALA A 30 -0.54 -0.82 -11.96
N PRO A 31 -0.82 0.28 -11.25
CA PRO A 31 -1.47 1.43 -11.86
C PRO A 31 -0.50 2.14 -12.83
N GLN A 32 -1.02 3.02 -13.68
CA GLN A 32 -0.18 3.99 -14.36
C GLN A 32 0.50 4.89 -13.32
N ILE A 33 1.81 5.10 -13.47
CA ILE A 33 2.62 5.91 -12.56
C ILE A 33 3.22 7.06 -13.36
N ASP A 34 2.86 8.28 -12.97
CA ASP A 34 3.52 9.50 -13.44
C ASP A 34 4.54 9.94 -12.37
N ALA A 35 5.75 10.28 -12.80
CA ALA A 35 6.84 10.69 -11.93
C ALA A 35 7.48 11.98 -12.44
N GLU A 36 7.65 12.94 -11.54
CA GLU A 36 8.27 14.23 -11.82
C GLU A 36 9.36 14.51 -10.78
N LEU A 37 10.49 15.05 -11.23
CA LEU A 37 11.55 15.54 -10.34
C LEU A 37 11.36 17.03 -10.10
N VAL A 38 11.06 17.39 -8.85
CA VAL A 38 10.94 18.79 -8.44
C VAL A 38 12.32 19.35 -8.14
N SER A 39 12.70 20.45 -8.79
CA SER A 39 13.97 21.14 -8.57
C SER A 39 14.04 21.76 -7.17
N SER A 40 15.23 21.74 -6.56
CA SER A 40 15.48 22.25 -5.21
C SER A 40 16.93 22.75 -5.12
N ASP A 41 17.15 23.84 -4.37
CA ASP A 41 18.48 24.39 -4.08
C ASP A 41 19.17 23.67 -2.91
N HIS A 42 18.49 22.70 -2.28
CA HIS A 42 19.06 21.92 -1.19
C HIS A 42 20.04 20.85 -1.71
N PRO A 43 21.05 20.47 -0.89
CA PRO A 43 21.92 19.35 -1.22
C PRO A 43 21.13 18.06 -1.50
N PRO A 44 21.60 17.20 -2.42
CA PRO A 44 20.90 15.97 -2.77
C PRO A 44 20.79 15.01 -1.58
N THR A 45 19.63 14.38 -1.43
CA THR A 45 19.35 13.37 -0.40
C THR A 45 18.88 12.06 -1.04
N GLY A 46 18.72 11.00 -0.23
CA GLY A 46 18.21 9.72 -0.71
C GLY A 46 16.76 9.81 -1.19
N LEU A 47 16.48 9.30 -2.39
CA LEU A 47 15.14 9.30 -3.01
C LEU A 47 14.39 7.96 -2.89
N ARG A 48 15.06 6.90 -2.38
CA ARG A 48 14.52 5.53 -2.35
C ARG A 48 13.26 5.40 -1.50
N GLU A 49 13.25 6.01 -0.32
CA GLU A 49 12.19 5.84 0.68
C GLU A 49 11.14 6.96 0.70
N PRO A 50 11.41 8.23 0.32
CA PRO A 50 10.39 9.29 0.33
C PRO A 50 9.08 8.97 -0.41
N ALA A 51 9.12 8.16 -1.46
CA ALA A 51 7.91 7.76 -2.21
C ALA A 51 7.08 6.65 -1.52
N LEU A 52 7.60 5.98 -0.48
CA LEU A 52 6.90 4.89 0.21
C LEU A 52 5.87 5.38 1.25
N PRO A 53 6.22 6.26 2.21
CA PRO A 53 5.29 6.76 3.22
C PRO A 53 3.99 7.37 2.67
N PRO A 54 3.99 8.25 1.64
CA PRO A 54 2.77 8.90 1.18
C PRO A 54 1.82 7.94 0.44
N ARG A 55 2.30 6.77 -0.01
CA ARG A 55 1.51 5.82 -0.81
C ARG A 55 0.28 5.29 -0.08
N ALA A 56 0.45 4.85 1.18
CA ALA A 56 -0.66 4.30 1.98
C ALA A 56 -1.78 5.32 2.30
N PRO A 57 -1.48 6.50 2.86
CA PRO A 57 -2.50 7.51 3.10
C PRO A 57 -3.09 8.06 1.79
N GLY A 58 -2.30 8.13 0.70
CA GLY A 58 -2.79 8.50 -0.62
C GLY A 58 -3.90 7.56 -1.12
N SER A 59 -3.66 6.25 -1.11
CA SER A 59 -4.69 5.26 -1.50
C SER A 59 -5.91 5.28 -0.59
N ALA A 60 -5.71 5.39 0.74
CA ALA A 60 -6.83 5.44 1.68
C ALA A 60 -7.68 6.71 1.51
N ASN A 61 -7.07 7.86 1.22
CA ASN A 61 -7.79 9.11 0.96
C ASN A 61 -8.55 9.05 -0.39
N ALA A 62 -7.98 8.40 -1.41
CA ALA A 62 -8.67 8.19 -2.68
C ALA A 62 -9.96 7.37 -2.51
N ILE A 63 -9.91 6.33 -1.67
CA ILE A 63 -11.11 5.54 -1.34
C ILE A 63 -12.15 6.39 -0.63
N VAL A 64 -11.75 7.20 0.36
CA VAL A 64 -12.69 8.14 1.04
C VAL A 64 -13.34 9.10 0.06
N ALA A 65 -12.57 9.64 -0.88
CA ALA A 65 -13.10 10.53 -1.91
C ALA A 65 -14.10 9.83 -2.84
N ALA A 66 -13.87 8.54 -3.13
CA ALA A 66 -14.74 7.75 -4.01
C ALA A 66 -15.99 7.19 -3.33
N THR A 67 -15.92 6.81 -2.04
CA THR A 67 -16.98 6.04 -1.36
C THR A 67 -17.53 6.70 -0.11
N GLY A 68 -16.86 7.72 0.43
CA GLY A 68 -17.15 8.30 1.74
C GLY A 68 -16.72 7.44 2.94
N VAL A 69 -16.21 6.22 2.71
CA VAL A 69 -15.82 5.27 3.76
C VAL A 69 -14.38 5.50 4.20
N ARG A 70 -14.16 5.72 5.50
CA ARG A 70 -12.83 5.94 6.08
C ARG A 70 -12.17 4.64 6.52
N ILE A 71 -11.11 4.25 5.80
CA ILE A 71 -10.27 3.10 6.15
C ILE A 71 -9.16 3.50 7.12
N ARG A 72 -8.96 2.68 8.16
CA ARG A 72 -7.94 2.91 9.21
C ARG A 72 -7.06 1.69 9.52
N LYS A 73 -7.34 0.55 8.89
CA LYS A 73 -6.61 -0.71 9.10
C LYS A 73 -6.11 -1.21 7.75
N LEU A 74 -4.84 -1.62 7.72
CA LEU A 74 -4.24 -2.31 6.59
C LEU A 74 -4.21 -3.83 6.86
N PRO A 75 -4.20 -4.66 5.80
CA PRO A 75 -4.38 -4.28 4.40
C PRO A 75 -5.80 -3.74 4.12
N ILE A 76 -5.94 -3.00 3.01
CA ILE A 76 -7.21 -2.46 2.53
C ILE A 76 -8.00 -3.57 1.85
N ASP A 77 -9.15 -3.91 2.40
CA ASP A 77 -9.99 -5.02 1.93
C ASP A 77 -11.42 -4.56 1.64
N GLU A 78 -12.09 -5.24 0.70
CA GLU A 78 -13.46 -4.91 0.26
C GLU A 78 -14.47 -5.03 1.41
N THR A 79 -14.25 -5.92 2.38
CA THR A 79 -15.09 -6.04 3.59
C THR A 79 -15.12 -4.76 4.43
N GLN A 80 -14.19 -3.84 4.23
CA GLN A 80 -14.17 -2.54 4.91
C GLN A 80 -15.09 -1.50 4.22
N LEU A 81 -15.55 -1.78 3.00
CA LEU A 81 -16.42 -0.90 2.21
C LEU A 81 -17.90 -1.27 2.35
N GLU A 82 -18.20 -2.50 2.73
CA GLU A 82 -19.55 -3.00 3.01
C GLU A 82 -20.04 -2.44 4.36
N LYS A 83 -20.82 -1.36 4.30
CA LYS A 83 -21.67 -0.88 5.39
C LYS A 83 -23.12 -0.90 4.96
#